data_AF-A0A8H8XN98-F1
#
_entry.id   AF-A0A8H8XN98-F1
#
_cell.length_a   1.000
_cell.length_b   1.000
_cell.length_c   1.000
_cell.angle_alpha   90.00
_cell.angle_beta   90.00
_cell.angle_gamma   90.00
#
_symmetry.space_group_name_H-M   'P 1'
#
loop_
_entity.id
_entity.type
_entity.pdbx_description
1 polymer ?
#
loop_
_entity_poly.entity_id
_entity_poly.type
_entity_poly.pdbx_seq_one_letter_code
_entity_poly.pdbx_strand_id
1 'polypeptide(L)'
;MSNQEDRRRAIGRRLTDERRAIGQRLVDERRAIGQAMIDRRTGQSQADEINALIREPRKRPGLRALEPRGAIAAQRGRGIYDPVAAGHSGGGGIASPLTEASAAAREYWPAGLASSDGLFVLPAIKTLSLTDANGAAVIVELANPAGGA
;
A
#
# COMPACT_ATOMS: atom_id res chain seq x y z
N MET A 1 -45.49 29.57 -21.39
CA MET A 1 -45.57 29.71 -19.91
C MET A 1 -45.47 28.38 -19.13
N SER A 2 -45.36 27.19 -19.76
CA SER A 2 -45.37 25.90 -19.04
C SER A 2 -44.10 25.55 -18.24
N ASN A 3 -42.91 25.95 -18.72
CA ASN A 3 -41.62 25.54 -18.13
C ASN A 3 -41.42 26.02 -16.68
N GLN A 4 -42.00 27.17 -16.30
CA GLN A 4 -41.84 27.71 -14.95
C GLN A 4 -42.77 27.04 -13.93
N GLU A 5 -43.97 26.62 -14.34
CA GLU A 5 -44.90 25.89 -13.48
C GLU A 5 -44.43 24.45 -13.22
N ASP A 6 -43.91 23.77 -14.24
CA ASP A 6 -43.37 22.42 -14.09
C ASP A 6 -42.14 22.40 -13.17
N ARG A 7 -41.28 23.42 -13.24
CA ARG A 7 -40.17 23.62 -12.29
C ARG A 7 -40.68 23.78 -10.86
N ARG A 8 -41.73 24.58 -10.63
CA ARG A 8 -42.31 24.77 -9.29
C ARG A 8 -42.92 23.48 -8.74
N ARG A 9 -43.62 22.70 -9.57
CA ARG A 9 -44.16 21.38 -9.18
C ARG A 9 -43.06 20.38 -8.86
N ALA A 10 -41.99 20.34 -9.66
CA ALA A 10 -40.84 19.46 -9.42
C ALA A 10 -40.10 19.81 -8.13
N ILE A 11 -39.89 21.10 -7.86
CA ILE A 11 -39.30 21.58 -6.59
C ILE A 11 -40.21 21.20 -5.41
N GLY A 12 -41.52 21.39 -5.54
CA GLY A 12 -42.48 21.00 -4.51
C GLY A 12 -42.41 19.50 -4.18
N ARG A 13 -42.37 18.62 -5.20
CA ARG A 13 -42.23 17.17 -5.00
C ARG A 13 -40.92 16.81 -4.30
N ARG A 14 -39.79 17.38 -4.74
CA ARG A 14 -38.49 17.16 -4.11
C ARG A 14 -38.49 17.54 -2.63
N LEU A 15 -39.01 18.72 -2.30
CA LEU A 15 -39.11 19.17 -0.91
C LEU A 15 -40.00 18.26 -0.06
N THR A 16 -41.10 17.72 -0.61
CA THR A 16 -41.94 16.77 0.13
C THR A 16 -41.25 15.44 0.36
N ASP A 17 -40.50 14.93 -0.62
CA ASP A 17 -39.79 13.66 -0.50
C ASP A 17 -38.60 13.77 0.46
N GLU A 18 -37.87 14.89 0.42
CA GLU A 18 -36.81 15.21 1.39
C GLU A 18 -37.36 15.28 2.82
N ARG A 19 -38.50 15.95 3.04
CA ARG A 19 -39.13 16.01 4.37
C ARG A 19 -39.55 14.63 4.88
N ARG A 20 -40.08 13.76 4.01
CA ARG A 20 -40.42 12.38 4.38
C ARG A 20 -39.19 11.56 4.72
N ALA A 21 -38.12 11.66 3.92
CA ALA A 21 -36.88 10.94 4.14
C ALA A 21 -36.21 11.37 5.46
N ILE A 22 -36.18 12.67 5.75
CA ILE A 22 -35.68 13.20 7.04
C ILE A 22 -36.55 12.66 8.19
N GLY A 23 -37.88 12.69 8.04
CA GLY A 23 -38.79 12.15 9.05
C GLY A 23 -38.55 10.66 9.34
N GLN A 24 -38.35 9.84 8.30
CA GLN A 24 -38.03 8.42 8.45
C GLN A 24 -36.70 8.21 9.19
N ARG A 25 -35.65 8.93 8.78
CA ARG A 25 -34.34 8.86 9.46
C ARG A 25 -34.44 9.18 10.95
N LEU A 26 -35.16 10.24 11.31
CA LEU A 26 -35.35 10.63 12.71
C LEU A 26 -36.15 9.59 13.54
N VAL A 27 -37.04 8.83 12.90
CA VAL A 27 -37.76 7.74 13.56
C VAL A 27 -36.85 6.54 13.76
N ASP A 28 -36.06 6.18 12.75
CA ASP A 28 -35.13 5.06 12.81
C ASP A 28 -34.00 5.32 13.81
N GLU A 29 -33.46 6.54 13.85
CA GLU A 29 -32.49 6.97 14.85
C GLU A 29 -33.06 6.85 16.28
N ARG A 30 -34.29 7.31 16.50
CA ARG A 30 -34.94 7.17 17.82
C ARG A 30 -35.15 5.71 18.22
N ARG A 31 -35.54 4.85 17.28
CA ARG A 31 -35.67 3.41 17.54
C ARG A 31 -34.32 2.77 17.87
N ALA A 32 -33.28 3.09 17.10
CA ALA A 32 -31.93 2.57 17.32
C ALA A 32 -31.36 3.01 18.67
N ILE A 33 -31.54 4.28 19.05
CA ILE A 33 -31.14 4.79 20.37
C ILE A 33 -31.91 4.08 21.48
N GLY A 34 -33.22 3.89 21.31
CA GLY A 34 -34.06 3.16 22.27
C GLY A 34 -33.60 1.71 22.47
N GLN A 35 -33.31 1.00 21.38
CA GLN A 35 -32.75 -0.35 21.43
C GLN A 35 -31.39 -0.37 22.14
N ALA A 36 -30.47 0.52 21.77
CA ALA A 36 -29.16 0.61 22.41
C ALA A 36 -29.24 0.89 23.93
N MET A 37 -30.23 1.68 24.38
CA MET A 37 -30.49 1.92 25.80
C MET A 37 -31.01 0.66 26.52
N ILE A 38 -31.89 -0.11 25.86
CA ILE A 38 -32.39 -1.39 26.39
C ILE A 38 -31.26 -2.41 26.47
N ASP A 39 -30.42 -2.52 25.44
CA ASP A 39 -29.27 -3.43 25.40
C ASP A 39 -28.28 -3.11 26.52
N ARG A 40 -27.96 -1.82 26.72
CA ARG A 40 -27.09 -1.38 27.83
C ARG A 40 -27.70 -1.67 29.20
N ARG A 41 -29.01 -1.45 29.36
CA ARG A 41 -29.69 -1.64 30.65
C ARG A 41 -29.83 -3.11 31.03
N THR A 42 -30.14 -3.94 30.05
CA THR A 42 -30.35 -5.38 30.26
C THR A 42 -29.04 -6.16 30.26
N GLY A 43 -27.97 -5.59 29.71
CA GLY A 43 -26.66 -6.23 29.62
C GLY A 43 -26.67 -7.48 28.76
N GLN A 44 -27.70 -7.65 27.90
CA GLN A 44 -27.91 -8.87 27.11
C GLN A 44 -26.72 -9.18 26.20
N SER A 45 -26.12 -8.16 25.57
CA SER A 45 -24.93 -8.34 24.72
C SER A 45 -23.73 -8.89 25.51
N GLN A 46 -23.53 -8.40 26.73
CA GLN A 46 -22.45 -8.85 27.61
C GLN A 46 -22.74 -10.26 28.16
N ALA A 47 -23.99 -10.56 28.52
CA ALA A 47 -24.40 -11.88 28.95
C ALA A 47 -24.26 -12.92 27.82
N ASP A 48 -24.63 -12.57 26.58
CA ASP A 48 -24.48 -13.43 25.41
C ASP A 48 -23.02 -13.68 25.06
N GLU A 49 -22.14 -12.68 25.21
CA GLU A 49 -20.71 -12.81 25.02
C GLU A 49 -20.07 -13.74 26.06
N ILE A 50 -20.41 -13.55 27.34
CA ILE A 50 -19.97 -14.45 28.42
C ILE A 50 -20.49 -15.87 28.19
N ASN A 51 -21.75 -16.03 27.81
CA ASN A 51 -22.33 -17.33 27.48
C ASN A 51 -21.67 -17.98 26.26
N ALA A 52 -21.20 -17.20 25.29
CA ALA A 52 -20.47 -17.68 24.12
C ALA A 52 -19.04 -18.12 24.43
N LEU A 53 -18.44 -17.64 25.53
CA LEU A 53 -17.14 -18.11 26.03
C LEU A 53 -17.25 -19.40 26.84
N ILE A 54 -18.37 -19.59 27.54
CA ILE A 54 -18.64 -20.78 28.36
C ILE A 54 -19.15 -21.95 27.49
N ARG A 55 -19.93 -21.65 26.44
CA ARG A 55 -20.44 -22.65 25.50
C ARG A 55 -19.43 -22.85 24.37
N GLU A 56 -19.32 -24.07 23.88
CA GLU A 56 -18.39 -24.48 22.81
C GLU A 56 -18.33 -23.44 21.67
N PRO A 57 -17.12 -23.07 21.20
CA PRO A 57 -16.96 -22.00 20.22
C PRO A 57 -17.83 -22.28 18.99
N ARG A 58 -18.66 -21.29 18.61
CA ARG A 58 -19.54 -21.39 17.44
C ARG A 58 -18.74 -21.93 16.26
N LYS A 59 -19.11 -23.13 15.79
CA LYS A 59 -18.47 -23.80 14.66
C LYS A 59 -18.56 -22.87 13.44
N ARG A 60 -17.45 -22.21 13.12
CA ARG A 60 -17.36 -21.36 11.94
C ARG A 60 -17.66 -22.24 10.71
N PRO A 61 -18.44 -21.76 9.74
CA PRO A 61 -18.66 -22.49 8.50
C PRO A 61 -17.29 -22.84 7.91
N GLY A 62 -17.01 -24.14 7.79
CA GLY A 62 -15.81 -24.61 7.13
C GLY A 62 -15.86 -24.22 5.65
N LEU A 63 -14.69 -23.93 5.08
CA LEU A 63 -14.57 -23.76 3.63
C LEU A 63 -15.08 -25.02 2.94
N ARG A 64 -15.82 -24.84 1.84
CA ARG A 64 -16.21 -25.98 0.99
C ARG A 64 -14.95 -26.56 0.36
N ALA A 65 -14.76 -27.86 0.48
CA ALA A 65 -13.74 -28.56 -0.28
C ALA A 65 -14.03 -28.37 -1.77
N LEU A 66 -13.07 -27.79 -2.50
CA LEU A 66 -13.11 -27.75 -3.95
C LEU A 66 -12.43 -29.01 -4.46
N GLU A 67 -13.10 -29.70 -5.39
CA GLU A 67 -12.47 -30.82 -6.10
C GLU A 67 -11.18 -30.34 -6.77
N PRO A 68 -10.06 -31.07 -6.60
CA PRO A 68 -8.81 -30.70 -7.23
C PRO A 68 -9.00 -30.68 -8.74
N ARG A 69 -8.81 -29.51 -9.36
CA ARG A 69 -8.70 -29.42 -10.82
C ARG A 69 -7.54 -30.31 -11.23
N GLY A 70 -7.82 -31.31 -12.07
CA GLY A 70 -6.88 -32.36 -12.45
C GLY A 70 -5.48 -31.83 -12.76
N ALA A 71 -4.46 -32.57 -12.34
CA ALA A 71 -3.08 -32.20 -12.56
C ALA A 71 -2.82 -32.02 -14.06
N ILE A 72 -2.42 -30.82 -14.47
CA ILE A 72 -1.84 -30.61 -15.78
C ILE A 72 -0.54 -31.41 -15.80
N ALA A 73 -0.39 -32.30 -16.78
CA ALA A 73 0.82 -33.11 -16.91
C ALA A 73 2.05 -32.18 -16.95
N ALA A 74 3.08 -32.52 -16.18
CA ALA A 74 4.32 -31.74 -16.15
C ALA A 74 4.93 -31.70 -17.55
N GLN A 75 4.87 -30.54 -18.20
CA GLN A 75 5.51 -30.31 -19.49
C GLN A 75 6.93 -29.80 -19.23
N ARG A 76 7.95 -30.52 -19.74
CA ARG A 76 9.31 -29.98 -19.78
C ARG A 76 9.35 -28.85 -20.82
N GLY A 77 9.54 -27.62 -20.37
CA GLY A 77 9.87 -26.52 -21.27
C GLY A 77 11.24 -26.77 -21.90
N ARG A 78 11.28 -26.95 -23.22
CA ARG A 78 12.53 -26.92 -23.99
C ARG A 78 12.62 -25.55 -24.64
N GLY A 79 13.45 -24.68 -24.08
CA GLY A 79 13.86 -23.46 -24.77
C GLY A 79 14.74 -23.84 -25.96
N ILE A 80 14.39 -23.37 -27.15
CA ILE A 80 15.29 -23.43 -28.30
C ILE A 80 16.31 -22.32 -28.08
N TYR A 81 17.59 -22.68 -27.99
CA TYR A 81 18.67 -21.70 -27.92
C TYR A 81 18.76 -21.00 -29.27
N ASP A 82 18.40 -19.72 -29.31
CA ASP A 82 18.57 -18.85 -30.46
C ASP A 82 19.90 -18.09 -30.30
N PRO A 83 20.95 -18.42 -31.07
CA PRO A 83 22.24 -17.72 -31.00
C PRO A 83 22.15 -16.26 -31.47
N VAL A 84 21.11 -15.87 -32.22
CA VAL A 84 20.88 -14.47 -32.62
C VAL A 84 20.32 -13.66 -31.46
N ALA A 85 19.44 -14.27 -30.65
CA ALA A 85 18.99 -13.68 -29.37
C ALA A 85 20.12 -13.67 -28.31
N ALA A 86 21.01 -14.67 -28.34
CA ALA A 86 22.23 -14.72 -27.53
C ALA A 86 23.37 -13.84 -28.08
N GLY A 87 23.15 -13.17 -29.22
CA GLY A 87 24.09 -12.25 -29.88
C GLY A 87 24.31 -10.92 -29.14
N HIS A 88 23.75 -10.77 -27.94
CA HIS A 88 24.28 -9.82 -26.97
C HIS A 88 25.48 -10.46 -26.28
N SER A 89 26.67 -10.35 -26.89
CA SER A 89 27.97 -10.61 -26.24
C SER A 89 28.29 -9.59 -25.13
N GLY A 90 27.27 -9.14 -24.41
CA GLY A 90 27.31 -8.12 -23.39
C GLY A 90 26.08 -8.30 -22.53
N GLY A 91 26.12 -9.30 -21.64
CA GLY A 91 25.22 -9.31 -20.50
C GLY A 91 25.40 -7.97 -19.78
N GLY A 92 24.39 -7.10 -19.86
CA GLY A 92 24.44 -5.73 -19.39
C GLY A 92 24.47 -5.66 -17.87
N GLY A 93 25.60 -6.05 -17.27
CA GLY A 93 25.84 -6.06 -15.84
C GLY A 93 27.22 -5.52 -15.51
N ILE A 94 27.36 -5.00 -14.30
CA ILE A 94 28.62 -4.52 -13.74
C ILE A 94 29.44 -5.73 -13.26
N ALA A 95 30.70 -5.87 -13.70
CA ALA A 95 31.54 -6.99 -13.32
C ALA A 95 32.17 -6.79 -11.93
N SER A 96 31.94 -7.73 -11.01
CA SER A 96 32.54 -7.68 -9.66
C SER A 96 33.97 -8.23 -9.65
N PRO A 97 34.89 -7.72 -8.82
CA PRO A 97 34.70 -6.65 -7.83
C PRO A 97 34.74 -5.23 -8.43
N LEU A 98 34.08 -4.30 -7.76
CA LEU A 98 34.26 -2.87 -8.00
C LEU A 98 35.44 -2.36 -7.17
N THR A 99 36.38 -1.67 -7.82
CA THR A 99 37.57 -1.12 -7.19
C THR A 99 37.57 0.39 -7.32
N GLU A 100 37.79 1.08 -6.21
CA GLU A 100 38.02 2.52 -6.20
C GLU A 100 39.51 2.82 -6.44
N ALA A 101 39.82 3.55 -7.51
CA ALA A 101 41.21 3.85 -7.86
C ALA A 101 41.86 4.88 -6.91
N SER A 102 41.08 5.85 -6.41
CA SER A 102 41.59 6.88 -5.50
C SER A 102 40.48 7.56 -4.71
N ALA A 103 40.62 7.60 -3.39
CA ALA A 103 39.72 8.33 -2.50
C ALA A 103 39.76 9.86 -2.72
N ALA A 104 40.83 10.39 -3.34
CA ALA A 104 40.95 11.81 -3.65
C ALA A 104 40.03 12.24 -4.81
N ALA A 105 39.53 11.29 -5.62
CA ALA A 105 38.60 11.56 -6.71
C ALA A 105 37.13 11.69 -6.23
N ARG A 106 36.87 11.52 -4.92
CA ARG A 106 35.54 11.68 -4.34
C ARG A 106 35.13 13.14 -4.31
N GLU A 107 33.93 13.43 -4.80
CA GLU A 107 33.26 14.70 -4.53
C GLU A 107 32.46 14.60 -3.24
N TYR A 108 32.31 15.72 -2.53
CA TYR A 108 31.60 15.79 -1.26
C TYR A 108 30.46 16.80 -1.30
N TRP A 109 29.38 16.52 -0.57
CA TRP A 109 28.29 17.46 -0.37
C TRP A 109 28.76 18.65 0.49
N PRO A 110 28.44 19.91 0.12
CA PRO A 110 28.92 21.09 0.86
C PRO A 110 28.51 21.13 2.34
N ALA A 111 27.34 20.59 2.68
CA ALA A 111 26.81 20.60 4.04
C ALA A 111 27.34 19.47 4.93
N GLY A 112 27.85 18.38 4.35
CA GLY A 112 28.25 17.19 5.11
C GLY A 112 27.12 16.54 5.91
N LEU A 113 27.48 15.75 6.92
CA LEU A 113 26.58 15.14 7.89
C LEU A 113 26.89 15.73 9.27
N ALA A 114 25.95 16.50 9.82
CA ALA A 114 26.08 17.06 11.16
C ALA A 114 25.88 15.99 12.25
N SER A 115 26.65 16.07 13.32
CA SER A 115 26.40 15.30 14.54
C SER A 115 25.12 15.76 15.23
N SER A 116 24.50 14.89 16.03
CA SER A 116 23.23 15.21 16.71
C SER A 116 23.35 16.34 17.73
N ASP A 117 24.53 16.55 18.28
CA ASP A 117 24.87 17.64 19.21
C ASP A 117 25.35 18.92 18.49
N GLY A 118 25.49 18.88 17.17
CA GLY A 118 25.93 20.03 16.35
C GLY A 118 27.40 20.40 16.46
N LEU A 119 28.22 19.60 17.17
CA LEU A 119 29.62 19.93 17.42
C LEU A 119 30.54 19.58 16.24
N PHE A 120 30.18 18.57 15.44
CA PHE A 120 30.98 18.10 14.32
C PHE A 120 30.16 18.03 13.04
N VAL A 121 30.83 18.31 11.91
CA VAL A 121 30.30 18.04 10.58
C VAL A 121 31.26 17.08 9.88
N LEU A 122 30.76 15.89 9.56
CA LEU A 122 31.52 14.88 8.86
C LEU A 122 31.38 15.09 7.34
N PRO A 123 32.47 14.98 6.55
CA PRO A 123 32.39 15.08 5.10
C PRO A 123 31.55 13.93 4.54
N ALA A 124 30.55 14.26 3.73
CA ALA A 124 29.66 13.27 3.11
C ALA A 124 29.93 13.15 1.61
N ILE A 125 30.19 11.94 1.14
CA ILE A 125 30.52 11.68 -0.26
C ILE A 125 29.27 11.91 -1.13
N LYS A 126 29.45 12.61 -2.24
CA LYS A 126 28.46 12.84 -3.28
C LYS A 126 28.65 11.89 -4.45
N THR A 127 29.87 11.76 -4.94
CA THR A 127 30.17 10.98 -6.15
C THR A 127 31.30 10.01 -5.86
N LEU A 128 31.09 8.73 -6.19
CA LEU A 128 32.09 7.67 -6.10
C LEU A 128 32.38 7.14 -7.51
N SER A 129 33.65 7.21 -7.92
CA SER A 129 34.13 6.69 -9.20
C SER A 129 34.84 5.35 -8.99
N LEU A 130 34.29 4.30 -9.61
CA LEU A 130 34.74 2.93 -9.47
C LEU A 130 35.11 2.36 -10.85
N THR A 131 35.94 1.34 -10.83
CA THR A 131 36.27 0.52 -12.01
C THR A 131 35.82 -0.92 -11.73
N ASP A 132 35.13 -1.51 -12.69
CA ASP A 132 34.68 -2.89 -12.60
C ASP A 132 35.80 -3.87 -12.99
N ALA A 133 35.57 -5.18 -12.81
CA ALA A 133 36.59 -6.20 -13.11
C ALA A 133 36.98 -6.29 -14.60
N ASN A 134 36.18 -5.71 -15.49
CA ASN A 134 36.43 -5.63 -16.93
C ASN A 134 37.05 -4.28 -17.35
N GLY A 135 37.33 -3.38 -16.41
CA GLY A 135 37.88 -2.05 -16.67
C GLY A 135 36.84 -0.98 -17.03
N ALA A 136 35.55 -1.28 -16.95
CA ALA A 136 34.48 -0.31 -17.21
C ALA A 136 34.34 0.67 -16.04
N ALA A 137 34.10 1.95 -16.36
CA ALA A 137 33.83 2.97 -15.38
C ALA A 137 32.41 2.84 -14.82
N VAL A 138 32.29 2.91 -13.49
CA VAL A 138 31.03 2.87 -12.76
C VAL A 138 30.98 4.07 -11.83
N ILE A 139 29.98 4.93 -12.02
CA ILE A 139 29.78 6.13 -11.22
C ILE A 139 28.57 5.92 -10.32
N VAL A 140 28.74 6.14 -9.02
CA VAL A 140 27.67 6.09 -8.03
C VAL A 140 27.44 7.49 -7.47
N GLU A 141 26.26 8.03 -7.70
CA GLU A 141 25.80 9.28 -7.10
C GLU A 141 25.01 8.98 -5.82
N LEU A 142 25.49 9.54 -4.71
CA LEU A 142 24.92 9.36 -3.38
C LEU A 142 24.03 10.55 -3.03
N ALA A 143 22.88 10.24 -2.43
CA ALA A 143 21.93 11.26 -1.99
C ALA A 143 22.54 12.22 -0.96
N ASN A 144 22.00 13.45 -0.92
CA ASN A 144 22.37 14.42 0.10
C ASN A 144 21.90 13.95 1.49
N PRO A 145 22.80 13.78 2.48
CA PRO A 145 22.44 13.31 3.81
C PRO A 145 21.62 14.30 4.64
N ALA A 146 21.65 15.61 4.32
CA ALA A 146 20.91 16.64 5.06
C ALA A 146 19.40 16.66 4.73
N GLY A 147 18.95 15.81 3.79
CA GLY A 147 17.57 15.78 3.33
C GLY A 147 17.27 16.92 2.35
N GLY A 148 17.31 16.61 1.07
CA GLY A 148 16.85 17.50 0.01
C GLY A 148 16.62 16.72 -1.27
N ALA A 149 15.37 16.75 -1.75
CA ALA A 149 15.04 16.52 -3.16
C ALA A 149 15.45 17.77 -3.97
#